data_AF-A0A150B8S2-F1
#
_entry.id   AF-A0A150B8S2-F1
#
_cell.length_a   1.000
_cell.length_b   1.000
_cell.length_c   1.000
_cell.angle_alpha   90.00
_cell.angle_beta   90.00
_cell.angle_gamma   90.00
#
_symmetry.space_group_name_H-M   'P 1'
#
loop_
_entity.id
_entity.type
_entity.pdbx_description
1 polymer ?
#
loop_
_entity_poly.entity_id
_entity_poly.type
_entity_poly.pdbx_seq_one_letter_code
_entity_poly.pdbx_strand_id
1 'polypeptide(L)'
;MSAEPNRDFENEHHPEAELGNAKPALKKAGHSLGKAAGKGSKIAGKAVAQVSKKVAVKVAQKAATVAVAKPLLIIAGVILAVVAGLGIVIFLLTATMGEDEVSPGGIGGPFTPGTASVSPEVMRWEPLVRKYAAQHGIEAMTPLILALIQQESSGTQLDVMQSSESQGYGPGYFTDPEESIKYGLMHFADCHKKSNGDPNITLQCYNYGTGYANYALSNGGYTHANARAFSAEQTAKTGYKCASWRSAEAVANNWCYGDPDYVPHVLRYYQGGSGGGPVAGGDELFKKVMDEAIKYQGWPYVWGGRTPQSSFDCSGLIQWVYGQAGINLVGTAETQFKMTQRTNDPQPGDLIFFQGTYKPGISHIGIYVGNNRMFHAGDPIGYADLNTPYWQQHFAGYGKVAR
;
A
#
# COMPACT_ATOMS: atom_id res chain seq x y z
N MET A 1 77.43 14.78 -75.70
CA MET A 1 78.60 15.04 -74.83
C MET A 1 78.30 14.34 -73.51
N SER A 2 78.88 13.20 -73.10
CA SER A 2 80.07 12.40 -73.47
C SER A 2 79.86 11.01 -72.78
N ALA A 3 79.92 9.85 -73.44
CA ALA A 3 81.06 8.90 -73.58
C ALA A 3 81.89 8.75 -72.27
N GLU A 4 82.28 7.60 -71.70
CA GLU A 4 82.53 6.17 -72.09
C GLU A 4 83.11 5.45 -70.80
N PRO A 5 83.84 4.30 -70.78
CA PRO A 5 83.68 2.89 -71.28
C PRO A 5 83.92 1.83 -70.13
N ASN A 6 83.49 0.54 -70.14
CA ASN A 6 83.79 -0.72 -70.89
C ASN A 6 85.07 -1.54 -70.52
N ARG A 7 84.96 -2.89 -70.64
CA ARG A 7 85.96 -4.00 -70.82
C ARG A 7 85.88 -5.17 -69.79
N ASP A 8 86.02 -6.49 -70.08
CA ASP A 8 86.32 -7.30 -71.30
C ASP A 8 86.37 -8.85 -71.03
N PHE A 9 86.18 -9.67 -72.09
CA PHE A 9 86.85 -10.96 -72.53
C PHE A 9 86.78 -12.29 -71.70
N GLU A 10 86.81 -13.56 -72.20
CA GLU A 10 87.03 -14.25 -73.51
C GLU A 10 86.70 -15.80 -73.45
N ASN A 11 86.41 -16.44 -74.62
CA ASN A 11 86.72 -17.79 -75.24
C ASN A 11 87.05 -19.10 -74.45
N GLU A 12 87.07 -20.37 -74.95
CA GLU A 12 87.06 -21.11 -76.27
C GLU A 12 86.86 -22.67 -76.03
N HIS A 13 86.15 -23.48 -76.85
CA HIS A 13 86.56 -24.51 -77.90
C HIS A 13 86.69 -26.06 -77.60
N HIS A 14 86.08 -26.89 -78.51
CA HIS A 14 86.39 -28.25 -79.09
C HIS A 14 86.24 -29.63 -78.31
N PRO A 15 86.25 -30.86 -78.95
CA PRO A 15 85.36 -31.45 -80.00
C PRO A 15 85.09 -33.03 -80.00
N GLU A 16 84.34 -33.54 -81.03
CA GLU A 16 84.18 -34.88 -81.74
C GLU A 16 83.66 -36.26 -81.15
N ALA A 17 82.77 -36.95 -81.94
CA ALA A 17 82.74 -38.39 -82.40
C ALA A 17 81.35 -39.12 -82.46
N GLU A 18 81.21 -40.18 -83.31
CA GLU A 18 80.00 -40.67 -84.05
C GLU A 18 78.99 -41.72 -83.43
N LEU A 19 77.82 -41.80 -84.11
CA LEU A 19 76.90 -42.93 -84.49
C LEU A 19 75.93 -43.67 -83.51
N GLY A 20 74.61 -43.65 -83.85
CA GLY A 20 73.65 -44.75 -83.59
C GLY A 20 72.30 -44.43 -82.90
N ASN A 21 71.19 -44.52 -83.65
CA ASN A 21 69.80 -44.85 -83.22
C ASN A 21 69.03 -43.85 -82.28
N ALA A 22 68.25 -42.91 -82.82
CA ALA A 22 67.40 -42.01 -82.00
C ALA A 22 66.02 -41.63 -82.61
N LYS A 23 65.26 -42.59 -83.16
CA LYS A 23 63.83 -42.37 -83.52
C LYS A 23 62.79 -42.60 -82.39
N PRO A 24 63.06 -43.30 -81.27
CA PRO A 24 62.07 -43.43 -80.18
C PRO A 24 62.10 -42.31 -79.11
N ALA A 25 63.16 -41.50 -79.04
CA ALA A 25 63.35 -40.56 -77.92
C ALA A 25 62.63 -39.21 -78.09
N LEU A 26 62.50 -38.69 -79.32
CA LEU A 26 61.89 -37.38 -79.57
C LEU A 26 60.36 -37.36 -79.43
N LYS A 27 59.67 -38.51 -79.57
CA LYS A 27 58.20 -38.58 -79.43
C LYS A 27 57.73 -38.59 -77.98
N LYS A 28 58.57 -38.99 -77.02
CA LYS A 28 58.25 -38.97 -75.57
C LYS A 28 58.47 -37.60 -74.92
N ALA A 29 59.37 -36.77 -75.43
CA ALA A 29 59.63 -35.43 -74.88
C ALA A 29 58.52 -34.41 -75.23
N GLY A 30 57.97 -34.46 -76.45
CA GLY A 30 56.86 -33.56 -76.85
C GLY A 30 55.56 -33.81 -76.08
N HIS A 31 55.31 -35.06 -75.67
CA HIS A 31 54.07 -35.42 -74.97
C HIS A 31 54.09 -35.11 -73.46
N SER A 32 55.28 -34.98 -72.84
CA SER A 32 55.40 -34.59 -71.42
C SER A 32 55.28 -33.07 -71.23
N LEU A 33 55.82 -32.27 -72.16
CA LEU A 33 55.77 -30.80 -72.10
C LEU A 33 54.36 -30.23 -72.33
N GLY A 34 53.57 -30.81 -73.25
CA GLY A 34 52.18 -30.38 -73.49
C GLY A 34 51.22 -30.62 -72.31
N LYS A 35 51.43 -31.70 -71.54
CA LYS A 35 50.61 -32.01 -70.35
C LYS A 35 50.95 -31.14 -69.13
N ALA A 36 52.20 -30.68 -69.01
CA ALA A 36 52.64 -29.78 -67.93
C ALA A 36 52.09 -28.35 -68.12
N ALA A 37 52.16 -27.81 -69.35
CA ALA A 37 51.66 -26.47 -69.66
C ALA A 37 50.12 -26.34 -69.52
N GLY A 38 49.37 -27.38 -69.92
CA GLY A 38 47.90 -27.39 -69.79
C GLY A 38 47.36 -27.48 -68.36
N LYS A 39 48.13 -28.05 -67.42
CA LYS A 39 47.77 -28.07 -65.98
C LYS A 39 48.07 -26.73 -65.30
N GLY A 40 49.18 -26.07 -65.62
CA GLY A 40 49.55 -24.77 -65.06
C GLY A 40 48.53 -23.67 -65.36
N SER A 41 48.06 -23.59 -66.61
CA SER A 41 47.05 -22.60 -67.04
C SER A 41 45.67 -22.79 -66.35
N LYS A 42 45.22 -24.05 -66.18
CA LYS A 42 43.96 -24.36 -65.48
C LYS A 42 44.02 -24.10 -63.97
N ILE A 43 45.18 -24.22 -63.34
CA ILE A 43 45.36 -23.93 -61.91
C ILE A 43 45.39 -22.41 -61.67
N ALA A 44 46.09 -21.66 -62.52
CA ALA A 44 46.13 -20.20 -62.44
C ALA A 44 44.74 -19.57 -62.67
N GLY A 45 43.98 -20.05 -63.67
CA GLY A 45 42.62 -19.56 -63.94
C GLY A 45 41.63 -19.83 -62.80
N LYS A 46 41.74 -20.98 -62.13
CA LYS A 46 40.90 -21.31 -60.95
C LYS A 46 41.28 -20.48 -59.73
N ALA A 47 42.56 -20.22 -59.50
CA ALA A 47 43.03 -19.39 -58.38
C ALA A 47 42.56 -17.94 -58.52
N VAL A 48 42.68 -17.35 -59.72
CA VAL A 48 42.20 -15.98 -60.00
C VAL A 48 40.69 -15.89 -59.80
N ALA A 49 39.91 -16.81 -60.39
CA ALA A 49 38.45 -16.81 -60.24
C ALA A 49 38.00 -16.96 -58.78
N GLN A 50 38.71 -17.75 -57.97
CA GLN A 50 38.38 -17.97 -56.56
C GLN A 50 38.72 -16.75 -55.69
N VAL A 51 39.78 -16.02 -56.01
CA VAL A 51 40.12 -14.75 -55.34
C VAL A 51 39.12 -13.65 -55.71
N SER A 52 38.76 -13.51 -57.00
CA SER A 52 37.74 -12.55 -57.46
C SER A 52 36.39 -12.78 -56.77
N LYS A 53 35.97 -14.04 -56.63
CA LYS A 53 34.73 -14.41 -55.95
C LYS A 53 34.76 -14.08 -54.46
N LYS A 54 35.89 -14.33 -53.78
CA LYS A 54 36.06 -13.99 -52.34
C LYS A 54 36.06 -12.49 -52.09
N VAL A 55 36.66 -11.69 -52.97
CA VAL A 55 36.66 -10.22 -52.86
C VAL A 55 35.26 -9.67 -53.12
N ALA A 56 34.56 -10.13 -54.15
CA ALA A 56 33.19 -9.70 -54.46
C ALA A 56 32.21 -10.03 -53.30
N VAL A 57 32.32 -11.21 -52.69
CA VAL A 57 31.48 -11.59 -51.53
C VAL A 57 31.80 -10.71 -50.31
N LYS A 58 33.07 -10.41 -50.03
CA LYS A 58 33.43 -9.51 -48.91
C LYS A 58 32.94 -8.08 -49.10
N VAL A 59 32.97 -7.57 -50.34
CA VAL A 59 32.46 -6.22 -50.66
C VAL A 59 30.93 -6.17 -50.58
N ALA A 60 30.24 -7.18 -51.10
CA ALA A 60 28.78 -7.28 -51.01
C ALA A 60 28.30 -7.45 -49.56
N GLN A 61 29.00 -8.24 -48.73
CA GLN A 61 28.68 -8.41 -47.32
C GLN A 61 28.85 -7.11 -46.53
N LYS A 62 29.96 -6.37 -46.72
CA LYS A 62 30.16 -5.05 -46.07
C LYS A 62 29.13 -4.01 -46.51
N ALA A 63 28.77 -3.96 -47.79
CA ALA A 63 27.75 -3.05 -48.29
C ALA A 63 26.36 -3.36 -47.71
N ALA A 64 25.99 -4.65 -47.61
CA ALA A 64 24.75 -5.09 -46.99
C ALA A 64 24.69 -4.79 -45.48
N THR A 65 25.79 -4.92 -44.74
CA THR A 65 25.80 -4.60 -43.30
C THR A 65 25.60 -3.10 -43.04
N VAL A 66 26.18 -2.25 -43.88
CA VAL A 66 26.08 -0.78 -43.75
C VAL A 66 24.70 -0.26 -44.20
N ALA A 67 24.08 -0.88 -45.22
CA ALA A 67 22.76 -0.49 -45.72
C ALA A 67 21.62 -0.82 -44.74
N VAL A 68 21.75 -1.88 -43.94
CA VAL A 68 20.72 -2.29 -42.95
C VAL A 68 20.91 -1.60 -41.59
N ALA A 69 22.15 -1.30 -41.19
CA ALA A 69 22.44 -0.68 -39.89
C ALA A 69 22.01 0.80 -39.80
N LYS A 70 22.09 1.57 -40.90
CA LYS A 70 21.72 2.99 -40.91
C LYS A 70 20.22 3.26 -40.62
N PRO A 71 19.25 2.60 -41.29
CA PRO A 71 17.84 2.83 -40.99
C PRO A 71 17.42 2.31 -39.60
N LEU A 72 18.04 1.23 -39.09
CA LEU A 72 17.78 0.70 -37.75
C LEU A 72 18.22 1.66 -36.64
N LEU A 73 19.36 2.34 -36.79
CA LEU A 73 19.82 3.35 -35.83
C LEU A 73 18.92 4.60 -35.81
N ILE A 74 18.37 4.99 -36.97
CA ILE A 74 17.42 6.11 -37.06
C ILE A 74 16.10 5.73 -36.37
N ILE A 75 15.57 4.53 -36.62
CA ILE A 75 14.34 4.05 -35.96
C ILE A 75 14.55 3.93 -34.44
N ALA A 76 15.69 3.39 -34.00
CA ALA A 76 16.02 3.32 -32.58
C ALA A 76 16.12 4.72 -31.96
N GLY A 77 16.76 5.68 -32.64
CA GLY A 77 16.86 7.07 -32.20
C GLY A 77 15.50 7.78 -32.11
N VAL A 78 14.59 7.53 -33.07
CA VAL A 78 13.22 8.08 -33.06
C VAL A 78 12.40 7.46 -31.93
N ILE A 79 12.49 6.15 -31.71
CA ILE A 79 11.82 5.49 -30.58
C ILE A 79 12.32 6.05 -29.25
N LEU A 80 13.64 6.23 -29.10
CA LEU A 80 14.24 6.78 -27.87
C LEU A 80 13.83 8.24 -27.64
N ALA A 81 13.73 9.05 -28.70
CA ALA A 81 13.25 10.43 -28.63
C ALA A 81 11.75 10.51 -28.31
N VAL A 82 10.93 9.61 -28.84
CA VAL A 82 9.49 9.52 -28.52
C VAL A 82 9.27 9.05 -27.09
N VAL A 83 10.04 8.06 -26.61
CA VAL A 83 9.99 7.59 -25.22
C VAL A 83 10.48 8.67 -24.25
N ALA A 84 11.55 9.38 -24.57
CA ALA A 84 12.02 10.51 -23.77
C ALA A 84 11.01 11.68 -23.78
N GLY A 85 10.40 11.98 -24.92
CA GLY A 85 9.35 12.98 -25.06
C GLY A 85 8.08 12.62 -24.27
N LEU A 86 7.62 11.37 -24.35
CA LEU A 86 6.53 10.85 -23.52
C LEU A 86 6.89 10.89 -22.05
N GLY A 87 8.13 10.55 -21.68
CA GLY A 87 8.62 10.65 -20.31
C GLY A 87 8.60 12.09 -19.78
N ILE A 88 8.97 13.07 -20.61
CA ILE A 88 8.92 14.49 -20.25
C ILE A 88 7.48 15.00 -20.18
N VAL A 89 6.59 14.57 -21.07
CA VAL A 89 5.17 14.94 -21.02
C VAL A 89 4.47 14.32 -19.80
N ILE A 90 4.78 13.06 -19.47
CA ILE A 90 4.30 12.41 -18.25
C ILE A 90 4.88 13.11 -17.02
N PHE A 91 6.18 13.43 -17.01
CA PHE A 91 6.83 14.16 -15.92
C PHE A 91 6.23 15.57 -15.74
N LEU A 92 5.92 16.28 -16.83
CA LEU A 92 5.26 17.58 -16.79
C LEU A 92 3.79 17.46 -16.36
N LEU A 93 3.08 16.42 -16.79
CA LEU A 93 1.72 16.12 -16.31
C LEU A 93 1.70 15.82 -14.81
N THR A 94 2.65 15.03 -14.31
CA THR A 94 2.80 14.76 -12.87
C THR A 94 3.36 15.95 -12.09
N ALA A 95 4.11 16.86 -12.72
CA ALA A 95 4.60 18.09 -12.08
C ALA A 95 3.54 19.21 -12.05
N THR A 96 2.48 19.11 -12.86
CA THR A 96 1.32 20.02 -12.81
C THR A 96 0.19 19.53 -11.91
N MET A 97 0.19 18.25 -11.55
CA MET A 97 -0.50 17.82 -10.36
C MET A 97 0.38 18.30 -9.21
N GLY A 98 -0.05 19.38 -8.54
CA GLY A 98 0.60 19.80 -7.32
C GLY A 98 0.82 18.56 -6.46
N GLU A 99 1.96 18.49 -5.78
CA GLU A 99 2.07 17.61 -4.63
C GLU A 99 0.85 17.94 -3.77
N ASP A 100 -0.17 17.08 -3.83
CA ASP A 100 -1.18 17.06 -2.80
C ASP A 100 -0.35 16.82 -1.55
N GLU A 101 -0.05 17.89 -0.82
CA GLU A 101 0.36 17.74 0.55
C GLU A 101 -0.76 16.93 1.17
N VAL A 102 -0.51 15.63 1.31
CA VAL A 102 -1.26 14.77 2.20
C VAL A 102 -1.06 15.44 3.55
N SER A 103 -2.01 16.32 3.90
CA SER A 103 -1.98 17.09 5.13
C SER A 103 -1.77 16.06 6.23
N PRO A 104 -0.66 16.12 6.97
CA PRO A 104 -0.34 15.09 7.94
C PRO A 104 -1.47 15.05 8.97
N GLY A 105 -2.27 13.98 8.94
CA GLY A 105 -3.35 13.78 9.91
C GLY A 105 -4.77 14.05 9.44
N GLY A 106 -5.11 13.86 8.16
CA GLY A 106 -6.50 13.72 7.68
C GLY A 106 -6.79 12.34 7.06
N ILE A 107 -8.05 11.92 7.02
CA ILE A 107 -8.53 10.75 6.26
C ILE A 107 -8.69 11.17 4.79
N GLY A 108 -7.91 10.59 3.88
CA GLY A 108 -8.00 10.89 2.44
C GLY A 108 -9.11 10.10 1.73
N GLY A 109 -9.84 10.76 0.81
CA GLY A 109 -10.81 10.12 -0.08
C GLY A 109 -12.21 9.88 0.52
N PRO A 110 -13.11 9.17 -0.21
CA PRO A 110 -14.44 8.83 0.29
C PRO A 110 -14.34 7.99 1.56
N PHE A 111 -15.14 8.32 2.57
CA PHE A 111 -15.05 7.71 3.89
C PHE A 111 -15.23 6.18 3.83
N THR A 112 -14.19 5.46 4.24
CA THR A 112 -14.24 4.01 4.51
C THR A 112 -14.26 3.76 6.01
N PRO A 113 -15.18 2.94 6.54
CA PRO A 113 -15.19 2.60 7.96
C PRO A 113 -13.85 2.01 8.43
N GLY A 114 -13.23 2.70 9.38
CA GLY A 114 -11.99 2.31 10.04
C GLY A 114 -12.24 1.70 11.42
N THR A 115 -11.19 1.61 12.24
CA THR A 115 -11.28 1.09 13.62
C THR A 115 -10.94 2.17 14.64
N ALA A 116 -11.63 2.11 15.79
CA ALA A 116 -11.38 3.00 16.93
C ALA A 116 -10.35 2.36 17.88
N SER A 117 -9.31 3.09 18.22
CA SER A 117 -8.33 2.76 19.27
C SER A 117 -8.63 3.59 20.51
N VAL A 118 -9.71 3.24 21.22
CA VAL A 118 -10.25 3.99 22.36
C VAL A 118 -10.32 3.15 23.63
N SER A 119 -10.38 3.82 24.78
CA SER A 119 -10.42 3.21 26.10
C SER A 119 -11.72 2.44 26.36
N PRO A 120 -11.76 1.53 27.34
CA PRO A 120 -12.99 0.84 27.74
C PRO A 120 -14.12 1.78 28.18
N GLU A 121 -13.78 2.91 28.81
CA GLU A 121 -14.72 3.94 29.27
C GLU A 121 -15.43 4.63 28.10
N VAL A 122 -14.77 4.70 26.94
CA VAL A 122 -15.38 5.15 25.68
C VAL A 122 -16.17 4.01 25.04
N MET A 123 -15.57 2.82 24.99
CA MET A 123 -16.14 1.67 24.27
C MET A 123 -17.50 1.22 24.82
N ARG A 124 -17.78 1.44 26.11
CA ARG A 124 -19.10 1.17 26.71
C ARG A 124 -20.24 1.95 26.04
N TRP A 125 -19.94 3.09 25.40
CA TRP A 125 -20.92 3.93 24.73
C TRP A 125 -21.23 3.47 23.30
N GLU A 126 -20.45 2.55 22.75
CA GLU A 126 -20.59 2.08 21.35
C GLU A 126 -22.02 1.69 20.97
N PRO A 127 -22.78 0.90 21.77
CA PRO A 127 -24.13 0.53 21.37
C PRO A 127 -25.07 1.73 21.26
N LEU A 128 -24.89 2.71 22.15
CA LEU A 128 -25.69 3.94 22.19
C LEU A 128 -25.31 4.88 21.05
N VAL A 129 -24.01 5.05 20.80
CA VAL A 129 -23.48 5.82 19.68
C VAL A 129 -23.98 5.24 18.36
N ARG A 130 -23.88 3.92 18.16
CA ARG A 130 -24.38 3.24 16.95
C ARG A 130 -25.87 3.46 16.75
N LYS A 131 -26.68 3.27 17.81
CA LYS A 131 -28.14 3.48 17.79
C LYS A 131 -28.51 4.86 17.26
N TYR A 132 -27.88 5.91 17.79
CA TYR A 132 -28.20 7.29 17.38
C TYR A 132 -27.53 7.67 16.05
N ALA A 133 -26.34 7.15 15.74
CA ALA A 133 -25.68 7.35 14.45
C ALA A 133 -26.53 6.77 13.29
N ALA A 134 -27.16 5.61 13.51
CA ALA A 134 -28.08 5.00 12.55
C ALA A 134 -29.31 5.88 12.25
N GLN A 135 -29.83 6.62 13.24
CA GLN A 135 -30.97 7.54 13.02
C GLN A 135 -30.63 8.69 12.08
N HIS A 136 -29.34 9.02 11.94
CA HIS A 136 -28.83 10.07 11.07
C HIS A 136 -28.16 9.53 9.80
N GLY A 137 -28.19 8.21 9.56
CA GLY A 137 -27.56 7.59 8.38
C GLY A 137 -26.03 7.60 8.41
N ILE A 138 -25.42 7.80 9.57
CA ILE A 138 -23.96 7.86 9.78
C ILE A 138 -23.44 6.71 10.64
N GLU A 139 -24.19 5.59 10.70
CA GLU A 139 -23.81 4.39 11.47
C GLU A 139 -22.39 3.91 11.16
N ALA A 140 -22.01 3.96 9.88
CA ALA A 140 -20.69 3.60 9.39
C ALA A 140 -19.54 4.39 10.04
N MET A 141 -19.83 5.59 10.56
CA MET A 141 -18.87 6.48 11.22
C MET A 141 -18.74 6.21 12.72
N THR A 142 -19.47 5.23 13.29
CA THR A 142 -19.42 4.89 14.72
C THR A 142 -17.99 4.80 15.28
N PRO A 143 -17.03 4.12 14.62
CA PRO A 143 -15.66 4.07 15.14
C PRO A 143 -14.96 5.44 15.16
N LEU A 144 -15.24 6.31 14.19
CA LEU A 144 -14.71 7.67 14.17
C LEU A 144 -15.33 8.54 15.27
N ILE A 145 -16.64 8.37 15.52
CA ILE A 145 -17.35 9.08 16.59
C ILE A 145 -16.85 8.63 17.97
N LEU A 146 -16.50 7.35 18.14
CA LEU A 146 -15.85 6.89 19.38
C LEU A 146 -14.47 7.54 19.58
N ALA A 147 -13.67 7.67 18.53
CA ALA A 147 -12.40 8.39 18.59
C ALA A 147 -12.60 9.87 18.96
N LEU A 148 -13.68 10.48 18.48
CA LEU A 148 -14.08 11.82 18.88
C LEU A 148 -14.43 11.88 20.38
N ILE A 149 -15.27 10.95 20.89
CA ILE A 149 -15.60 10.88 22.33
C ILE A 149 -14.34 10.71 23.20
N GLN A 150 -13.39 9.91 22.72
CA GLN A 150 -12.10 9.73 23.39
C GLN A 150 -11.34 11.06 23.52
N GLN A 151 -11.35 11.89 22.47
CA GLN A 151 -10.73 13.21 22.48
C GLN A 151 -11.49 14.21 23.37
N GLU A 152 -12.82 14.17 23.39
CA GLU A 152 -13.65 15.12 24.14
C GLU A 152 -13.63 14.90 25.66
N SER A 153 -13.83 13.66 26.10
CA SER A 153 -14.07 13.39 27.52
C SER A 153 -13.39 12.13 28.05
N SER A 154 -12.68 11.40 27.18
CA SER A 154 -12.24 10.02 27.45
C SER A 154 -13.39 9.09 27.89
N GLY A 155 -14.64 9.44 27.58
CA GLY A 155 -15.84 8.69 27.97
C GLY A 155 -16.18 8.76 29.46
N THR A 156 -15.48 9.60 30.24
CA THR A 156 -15.57 9.64 31.72
C THR A 156 -16.49 10.73 32.26
N GLN A 157 -16.75 11.79 31.50
CA GLN A 157 -17.64 12.87 31.90
C GLN A 157 -19.10 12.53 31.63
N LEU A 158 -20.03 13.22 32.31
CA LEU A 158 -21.46 13.08 32.04
C LEU A 158 -21.83 13.66 30.67
N ASP A 159 -21.28 14.82 30.32
CA ASP A 159 -21.32 15.34 28.96
C ASP A 159 -20.25 14.64 28.10
N VAL A 160 -20.51 13.37 27.77
CA VAL A 160 -19.60 12.43 27.08
C VAL A 160 -19.06 12.98 25.76
N MET A 161 -19.90 13.65 24.98
CA MET A 161 -19.54 14.22 23.68
C MET A 161 -19.19 15.72 23.74
N GLN A 162 -19.17 16.33 24.93
CA GLN A 162 -19.03 17.79 25.12
C GLN A 162 -19.96 18.56 24.17
N SER A 163 -21.24 18.15 24.13
CA SER A 163 -22.19 18.61 23.13
C SER A 163 -23.12 19.70 23.64
N SER A 164 -23.00 20.10 24.91
CA SER A 164 -23.82 21.15 25.54
C SER A 164 -23.80 22.46 24.75
N GLU A 165 -22.62 22.93 24.36
CA GLU A 165 -22.43 24.18 23.63
C GLU A 165 -23.07 24.16 22.24
N SER A 166 -23.18 22.98 21.61
CA SER A 166 -23.86 22.84 20.31
C SER A 166 -25.36 23.18 20.39
N GLN A 167 -25.94 23.08 21.58
CA GLN A 167 -27.34 23.42 21.86
C GLN A 167 -27.50 24.81 22.49
N GLY A 168 -26.41 25.59 22.58
CA GLY A 168 -26.41 26.92 23.19
C GLY A 168 -26.37 26.92 24.72
N TYR A 169 -26.07 25.78 25.35
CA TYR A 169 -25.84 25.70 26.79
C TYR A 169 -24.39 25.98 27.15
N GLY A 170 -24.12 26.14 28.45
CA GLY A 170 -22.74 26.22 28.96
C GLY A 170 -22.06 24.84 29.01
N PRO A 171 -20.72 24.80 29.14
CA PRO A 171 -19.97 23.55 29.20
C PRO A 171 -20.46 22.63 30.33
N GLY A 172 -20.63 21.34 30.03
CA GLY A 172 -21.04 20.33 31.02
C GLY A 172 -22.49 20.44 31.51
N TYR A 173 -23.38 21.07 30.72
CA TYR A 173 -24.80 21.20 31.05
C TYR A 173 -25.51 19.84 31.11
N PHE A 174 -25.22 18.93 30.16
CA PHE A 174 -25.82 17.60 30.15
C PHE A 174 -25.30 16.78 31.34
N THR A 175 -26.24 16.41 32.23
CA THR A 175 -25.98 15.50 33.34
C THR A 175 -26.37 14.05 33.02
N ASP A 176 -27.06 13.84 31.89
CA ASP A 176 -27.35 12.53 31.31
C ASP A 176 -26.43 12.24 30.11
N PRO A 177 -25.55 11.23 30.18
CA PRO A 177 -24.74 10.78 29.06
C PRO A 177 -25.50 10.46 27.78
N GLU A 178 -26.74 9.95 27.88
CA GLU A 178 -27.53 9.65 26.68
C GLU A 178 -27.98 10.93 25.96
N GLU A 179 -28.30 12.00 26.69
CA GLU A 179 -28.60 13.30 26.09
C GLU A 179 -27.37 13.89 25.39
N SER A 180 -26.20 13.82 26.04
CA SER A 180 -24.94 14.26 25.43
C SER A 180 -24.65 13.54 24.12
N ILE A 181 -24.80 12.21 24.09
CA ILE A 181 -24.59 11.39 22.88
C ILE A 181 -25.61 11.72 21.79
N LYS A 182 -26.89 11.87 22.15
CA LYS A 182 -27.96 12.20 21.20
C LYS A 182 -27.73 13.55 20.52
N TYR A 183 -27.48 14.60 21.30
CA TYR A 183 -27.26 15.94 20.75
C TYR A 183 -25.90 16.08 20.07
N GLY A 184 -24.87 15.39 20.57
CA GLY A 184 -23.57 15.30 19.91
C GLY A 184 -23.68 14.67 18.52
N LEU A 185 -24.40 13.57 18.38
CA LEU A 185 -24.61 12.93 17.07
C LEU A 185 -25.48 13.77 16.13
N MET A 186 -26.45 14.53 16.65
CA MET A 186 -27.20 15.49 15.85
C MET A 186 -26.28 16.59 15.29
N HIS A 187 -25.39 17.15 16.11
CA HIS A 187 -24.41 18.15 15.67
C HIS A 187 -23.39 17.57 14.69
N PHE A 188 -22.86 16.38 14.97
CA PHE A 188 -21.95 15.67 14.06
C PHE A 188 -22.60 15.41 12.69
N ALA A 189 -23.87 14.99 12.68
CA ALA A 189 -24.62 14.77 11.44
C ALA A 189 -24.85 16.06 10.65
N ASP A 190 -25.16 17.19 11.30
CA ASP A 190 -25.29 18.49 10.60
C ASP A 190 -23.95 18.94 10.01
N CYS A 191 -22.86 18.77 10.78
CA CYS A 191 -21.51 18.98 10.28
C CYS A 191 -21.19 18.09 9.08
N HIS A 192 -21.53 16.81 9.13
CA HIS A 192 -21.29 15.86 8.05
C HIS A 192 -22.03 16.26 6.76
N LYS A 193 -23.30 16.63 6.89
CA LYS A 193 -24.11 17.12 5.77
C LYS A 193 -23.54 18.39 5.16
N LYS A 194 -23.16 19.38 5.97
CA LYS A 194 -22.57 20.65 5.49
C LYS A 194 -21.18 20.49 4.91
N SER A 195 -20.48 19.43 5.28
CA SER A 195 -19.15 19.08 4.78
C SER A 195 -19.17 18.30 3.46
N ASN A 196 -20.35 18.12 2.84
CA ASN A 196 -20.55 17.21 1.70
C ASN A 196 -20.03 15.78 1.97
N GLY A 197 -20.10 15.35 3.22
CA GLY A 197 -19.63 14.02 3.64
C GLY A 197 -18.13 13.91 3.88
N ASP A 198 -17.34 14.99 3.73
CA ASP A 198 -15.90 14.95 4.02
C ASP A 198 -15.65 14.74 5.53
N PRO A 199 -14.99 13.65 5.95
CA PRO A 199 -14.83 13.32 7.36
C PRO A 199 -13.89 14.28 8.10
N ASN A 200 -12.90 14.88 7.45
CA ASN A 200 -11.98 15.82 8.10
C ASN A 200 -12.65 17.17 8.33
N ILE A 201 -13.39 17.67 7.34
CA ILE A 201 -14.21 18.87 7.50
C ILE A 201 -15.29 18.60 8.54
N THR A 202 -15.90 17.40 8.57
CA THR A 202 -16.90 17.02 9.59
C THR A 202 -16.33 17.11 11.00
N LEU A 203 -15.15 16.53 11.24
CA LEU A 203 -14.49 16.55 12.55
C LEU A 203 -14.13 17.98 12.97
N GLN A 204 -13.49 18.74 12.08
CA GLN A 204 -13.10 20.11 12.42
C GLN A 204 -14.34 21.02 12.59
N CYS A 205 -15.41 20.76 11.84
CA CYS A 205 -16.71 21.40 12.02
C CYS A 205 -17.33 21.07 13.39
N TYR A 206 -17.17 19.85 13.89
CA TYR A 206 -17.67 19.50 15.22
C TYR A 206 -17.07 20.43 16.28
N ASN A 207 -15.75 20.65 16.19
CA ASN A 207 -14.98 21.52 17.08
C ASN A 207 -15.25 23.03 16.88
N TYR A 208 -15.30 23.50 15.63
CA TYR A 208 -15.45 24.93 15.30
C TYR A 208 -16.89 25.39 15.10
N GLY A 209 -17.84 24.46 15.12
CA GLY A 209 -19.20 24.70 14.71
C GLY A 209 -19.37 24.75 13.19
N THR A 210 -20.64 24.81 12.79
CA THR A 210 -21.06 24.57 11.41
C THR A 210 -20.62 25.62 10.39
N GLY A 211 -20.19 26.80 10.85
CA GLY A 211 -19.60 27.84 10.00
C GLY A 211 -18.29 27.41 9.32
N TYR A 212 -17.53 26.51 9.95
CA TYR A 212 -16.28 26.03 9.38
C TYR A 212 -16.46 25.18 8.12
N ALA A 213 -17.54 24.39 8.03
CA ALA A 213 -17.77 23.54 6.87
C ALA A 213 -17.87 24.35 5.57
N ASN A 214 -18.63 25.45 5.57
CA ASN A 214 -18.73 26.36 4.43
C ASN A 214 -17.40 27.05 4.12
N TYR A 215 -16.67 27.45 5.16
CA TYR A 215 -15.35 28.06 5.01
C TYR A 215 -14.38 27.08 4.33
N ALA A 216 -14.26 25.86 4.83
CA ALA A 216 -13.35 24.84 4.29
C ALA A 216 -13.68 24.54 2.83
N LEU A 217 -14.96 24.31 2.48
CA LEU A 217 -15.37 24.05 1.10
C LEU A 217 -15.03 25.22 0.14
N SER A 218 -15.10 26.46 0.63
CA SER A 218 -14.75 27.65 -0.17
C SER A 218 -13.24 27.85 -0.30
N ASN A 219 -12.43 27.19 0.53
CA ASN A 219 -10.98 27.33 0.60
C ASN A 219 -10.25 26.03 0.19
N GLY A 220 -10.86 25.20 -0.65
CA GLY A 220 -10.23 23.99 -1.21
C GLY A 220 -10.29 22.74 -0.32
N GLY A 221 -11.10 22.75 0.73
CA GLY A 221 -11.34 21.62 1.62
C GLY A 221 -10.62 21.73 2.97
N TYR A 222 -10.51 20.60 3.67
CA TYR A 222 -9.75 20.54 4.91
C TYR A 222 -8.24 20.56 4.61
N THR A 223 -7.55 21.51 5.23
CA THR A 223 -6.10 21.46 5.44
C THR A 223 -5.82 21.98 6.85
N HIS A 224 -4.69 21.58 7.41
CA HIS A 224 -4.27 22.12 8.70
C HIS A 224 -4.06 23.65 8.64
N ALA A 225 -3.58 24.17 7.51
CA ALA A 225 -3.44 25.60 7.28
C ALA A 225 -4.80 26.34 7.29
N ASN A 226 -5.82 25.78 6.65
CA ASN A 226 -7.18 26.35 6.64
C ASN A 226 -7.81 26.36 8.05
N ALA A 227 -7.60 25.30 8.84
CA ALA A 227 -8.07 25.24 10.22
C ALA A 227 -7.43 26.35 11.09
N ARG A 228 -6.11 26.53 10.98
CA ARG A 228 -5.37 27.60 11.67
C ARG A 228 -5.79 29.00 11.23
N ALA A 229 -5.98 29.22 9.93
CA ALA A 229 -6.44 30.49 9.38
C ALA A 229 -7.84 30.84 9.91
N PHE A 230 -8.77 29.88 9.93
CA PHE A 230 -10.09 30.07 10.49
C PHE A 230 -10.03 30.42 11.99
N SER A 231 -9.21 29.69 12.77
CA SER A 231 -9.02 29.99 14.20
C SER A 231 -8.55 31.43 14.44
N ALA A 232 -7.55 31.88 13.68
CA ALA A 232 -7.01 33.24 13.77
C ALA A 232 -8.07 34.30 13.43
N GLU A 233 -8.84 34.07 12.36
CA GLU A 233 -9.90 34.98 11.93
C GLU A 233 -11.03 35.07 12.98
N GLN A 234 -11.47 33.95 13.53
CA GLN A 234 -12.51 33.95 14.57
C GLN A 234 -12.02 34.59 15.87
N THR A 235 -10.77 34.34 16.25
CA THR A 235 -10.14 34.98 17.41
C THR A 235 -10.12 36.50 17.25
N ALA A 236 -9.71 37.01 16.09
CA ALA A 236 -9.70 38.44 15.79
C ALA A 236 -11.11 39.05 15.78
N LYS A 237 -12.10 38.34 15.23
CA LYS A 237 -13.50 38.82 15.14
C LYS A 237 -14.19 38.89 16.49
N THR A 238 -13.98 37.89 17.34
CA THR A 238 -14.71 37.74 18.60
C THR A 238 -13.95 38.33 19.80
N GLY A 239 -12.65 38.61 19.64
CA GLY A 239 -11.77 38.96 20.75
C GLY A 239 -11.51 37.79 21.69
N TYR A 240 -11.65 36.54 21.21
CA TYR A 240 -11.47 35.34 22.02
C TYR A 240 -10.07 35.32 22.64
N LYS A 241 -9.99 34.96 23.92
CA LYS A 241 -8.69 34.84 24.60
C LYS A 241 -8.22 33.41 24.54
N CYS A 242 -6.95 33.22 24.18
CA CYS A 242 -6.32 31.91 24.26
C CYS A 242 -6.44 31.34 25.68
N ALA A 243 -6.78 30.06 25.76
CA ALA A 243 -6.72 29.33 27.01
C ALA A 243 -5.29 29.32 27.56
N SER A 244 -5.13 29.31 28.88
CA SER A 244 -3.83 29.42 29.55
C SER A 244 -2.85 28.30 29.21
N TRP A 245 -3.35 27.16 28.76
CA TRP A 245 -2.57 25.99 28.35
C TRP A 245 -2.15 26.00 26.87
N ARG A 246 -2.55 27.01 26.10
CA ARG A 246 -2.13 27.15 24.69
C ARG A 246 -0.62 27.40 24.61
N SER A 247 0.01 26.87 23.56
CA SER A 247 1.43 27.10 23.29
C SER A 247 1.70 28.58 23.00
N ALA A 248 2.93 29.03 23.24
CA ALA A 248 3.36 30.38 22.90
C ALA A 248 3.18 30.69 21.41
N GLU A 249 3.38 29.69 20.54
CA GLU A 249 3.13 29.79 19.10
C GLU A 249 1.64 30.03 18.78
N ALA A 250 0.74 29.25 19.39
CA ALA A 250 -0.70 29.42 19.18
C ALA A 250 -1.17 30.81 19.65
N VAL A 251 -0.65 31.29 20.78
CA VAL A 251 -0.93 32.65 21.28
C VAL A 251 -0.40 33.71 20.31
N ALA A 252 0.84 33.56 19.83
CA ALA A 252 1.46 34.53 18.91
C ALA A 252 0.72 34.63 17.57
N ASN A 253 0.08 33.54 17.13
CA ASN A 253 -0.63 33.45 15.85
C ASN A 253 -2.16 33.56 15.97
N ASN A 254 -2.69 33.92 17.15
CA ASN A 254 -4.13 34.00 17.43
C ASN A 254 -4.92 32.69 17.18
N TRP A 255 -4.30 31.53 17.33
CA TRP A 255 -4.99 30.23 17.22
C TRP A 255 -5.75 29.89 18.51
N CYS A 256 -6.63 30.79 18.93
CA CYS A 256 -7.30 30.74 20.23
C CYS A 256 -8.74 30.23 20.16
N TYR A 257 -9.38 30.33 18.99
CA TYR A 257 -10.75 29.88 18.78
C TYR A 257 -10.76 28.38 18.44
N GLY A 258 -11.48 27.60 19.26
CA GLY A 258 -11.53 26.13 19.19
C GLY A 258 -10.15 25.48 19.20
N ASP A 259 -10.00 24.35 18.51
CA ASP A 259 -8.74 23.62 18.34
C ASP A 259 -8.36 23.38 16.87
N PRO A 260 -7.33 24.06 16.33
CA PRO A 260 -6.92 23.90 14.93
C PRO A 260 -6.29 22.54 14.61
N ASP A 261 -5.79 21.85 15.63
CA ASP A 261 -5.20 20.51 15.52
C ASP A 261 -6.23 19.41 15.85
N TYR A 262 -7.54 19.73 15.84
CA TYR A 262 -8.58 18.81 16.31
C TYR A 262 -8.66 17.52 15.49
N VAL A 263 -8.58 17.60 14.16
CA VAL A 263 -8.60 16.41 13.30
C VAL A 263 -7.44 15.45 13.65
N PRO A 264 -6.15 15.85 13.66
CA PRO A 264 -5.08 14.94 14.06
C PRO A 264 -5.21 14.47 15.51
N HIS A 265 -5.75 15.29 16.42
CA HIS A 265 -6.03 14.87 17.80
C HIS A 265 -7.08 13.76 17.90
N VAL A 266 -8.15 13.81 17.10
CA VAL A 266 -9.13 12.73 17.03
C VAL A 266 -8.54 11.52 16.32
N LEU A 267 -7.88 11.72 15.18
CA LEU A 267 -7.38 10.64 14.34
C LEU A 267 -6.24 9.83 14.98
N ARG A 268 -5.56 10.34 16.01
CA ARG A 268 -4.64 9.50 16.80
C ARG A 268 -5.32 8.29 17.45
N TYR A 269 -6.64 8.35 17.64
CA TYR A 269 -7.49 7.27 18.15
C TYR A 269 -8.28 6.55 17.05
N TYR A 270 -8.05 6.87 15.78
CA TYR A 270 -8.78 6.30 14.67
C TYR A 270 -7.83 5.85 13.57
N GLN A 271 -7.92 4.58 13.20
CA GLN A 271 -7.20 4.07 12.05
C GLN A 271 -8.15 4.03 10.86
N GLY A 272 -7.97 4.97 9.94
CA GLY A 272 -8.67 4.99 8.67
C GLY A 272 -8.36 3.74 7.85
N GLY A 273 -9.36 3.25 7.13
CA GLY A 273 -9.17 2.18 6.16
C GLY A 273 -8.29 2.67 5.00
N SER A 274 -6.97 2.59 5.12
CA SER A 274 -6.08 2.85 3.99
C SER A 274 -4.89 1.90 3.99
N GLY A 275 -5.06 0.83 3.23
CA GLY A 275 -4.01 0.08 2.56
C GLY A 275 -4.54 -0.26 1.18
N GLY A 276 -3.89 0.25 0.12
CA GLY A 276 -4.40 0.26 -1.25
C GLY A 276 -4.79 -1.09 -1.82
N GLY A 277 -5.89 -1.09 -2.58
CA GLY A 277 -6.45 -2.22 -3.32
C GLY A 277 -7.97 -2.13 -3.32
N PRO A 278 -8.69 -2.63 -4.34
CA PRO A 278 -10.15 -2.58 -4.36
C PRO A 278 -10.69 -3.44 -3.22
N VAL A 279 -11.03 -2.83 -2.08
CA VAL A 279 -11.71 -3.50 -0.97
C VAL A 279 -13.21 -3.46 -1.28
N ALA A 280 -13.65 -4.41 -2.09
CA ALA A 280 -15.04 -4.81 -2.10
C ALA A 280 -15.32 -5.51 -0.76
N GLY A 281 -15.96 -4.80 0.18
CA GLY A 281 -16.46 -5.35 1.44
C GLY A 281 -15.38 -5.55 2.52
N GLY A 282 -15.48 -4.83 3.64
CA GLY A 282 -14.89 -5.34 4.89
C GLY A 282 -15.49 -6.72 5.14
N ASP A 283 -14.63 -7.71 5.41
CA ASP A 283 -14.97 -9.14 5.49
C ASP A 283 -16.35 -9.34 6.13
N GLU A 284 -17.35 -9.73 5.32
CA GLU A 284 -18.74 -9.90 5.74
C GLU A 284 -18.83 -10.84 6.95
N LEU A 285 -17.89 -11.78 7.03
CA LEU A 285 -17.69 -12.65 8.18
C LEU A 285 -17.38 -11.87 9.46
N PHE A 286 -16.37 -11.00 9.47
CA PHE A 286 -15.98 -10.25 10.66
C PHE A 286 -17.13 -9.38 11.17
N LYS A 287 -17.86 -8.73 10.27
CA LYS A 287 -19.07 -7.96 10.62
C LYS A 287 -20.13 -8.84 11.28
N LYS A 288 -20.50 -9.97 10.66
CA LYS A 288 -21.49 -10.91 11.23
C LYS A 288 -21.08 -11.43 12.60
N VAL A 289 -19.81 -11.82 12.74
CA VAL A 289 -19.23 -12.33 13.99
C VAL A 289 -19.31 -11.27 15.09
N MET A 290 -18.89 -10.04 14.82
CA MET A 290 -18.88 -8.98 15.83
C MET A 290 -20.29 -8.46 16.15
N ASP A 291 -21.17 -8.31 15.16
CA ASP A 291 -22.57 -7.91 15.39
C ASP A 291 -23.31 -8.92 16.30
N GLU A 292 -22.92 -10.20 16.26
CA GLU A 292 -23.39 -11.20 17.22
C GLU A 292 -22.66 -11.13 18.57
N ALA A 293 -21.33 -11.04 18.57
CA ALA A 293 -20.51 -11.08 19.78
C ALA A 293 -20.82 -9.94 20.76
N ILE A 294 -21.03 -8.72 20.26
CA ILE A 294 -21.29 -7.54 21.11
C ILE A 294 -22.58 -7.64 21.92
N LYS A 295 -23.54 -8.49 21.50
CA LYS A 295 -24.80 -8.72 22.25
C LYS A 295 -24.56 -9.29 23.64
N TYR A 296 -23.40 -9.90 23.85
CA TYR A 296 -23.00 -10.54 25.10
C TYR A 296 -21.94 -9.75 25.86
N GLN A 297 -21.56 -8.56 25.39
CA GLN A 297 -20.63 -7.71 26.12
C GLN A 297 -21.17 -7.42 27.53
N GLY A 298 -20.32 -7.56 28.54
CA GLY A 298 -20.67 -7.37 29.94
C GLY A 298 -21.31 -8.58 30.62
N TRP A 299 -21.63 -9.66 29.88
CA TRP A 299 -22.18 -10.88 30.48
C TRP A 299 -21.11 -11.62 31.29
N PRO A 300 -21.49 -12.39 32.32
CA PRO A 300 -20.53 -13.15 33.12
C PRO A 300 -19.96 -14.32 32.35
N TYR A 301 -18.70 -14.67 32.65
CA TYR A 301 -18.11 -15.93 32.17
C TYR A 301 -18.83 -17.12 32.83
N VAL A 302 -19.19 -18.14 32.04
CA VAL A 302 -19.74 -19.39 32.56
C VAL A 302 -19.01 -20.58 31.96
N TRP A 303 -18.31 -21.33 32.82
CA TRP A 303 -17.55 -22.50 32.41
C TRP A 303 -18.45 -23.56 31.75
N GLY A 304 -18.10 -23.98 30.53
CA GLY A 304 -18.90 -24.91 29.74
C GLY A 304 -20.12 -24.26 29.06
N GLY A 305 -20.35 -22.96 29.26
CA GLY A 305 -21.41 -22.21 28.59
C GLY A 305 -21.12 -22.06 27.10
N ARG A 306 -22.12 -22.32 26.25
CA ARG A 306 -21.97 -22.27 24.78
C ARG A 306 -23.19 -21.66 24.06
N THR A 307 -24.11 -21.08 24.83
CA THR A 307 -25.38 -20.53 24.33
C THR A 307 -25.75 -19.29 25.14
N PRO A 308 -26.58 -18.37 24.61
CA PRO A 308 -27.05 -17.22 25.38
C PRO A 308 -27.73 -17.62 26.70
N GLN A 309 -28.48 -18.71 26.73
CA GLN A 309 -29.18 -19.16 27.94
C GLN A 309 -28.22 -19.58 29.06
N SER A 310 -27.04 -20.09 28.70
CA SER A 310 -26.01 -20.53 29.65
C SER A 310 -24.92 -19.48 29.90
N SER A 311 -24.97 -18.33 29.20
CA SER A 311 -23.77 -17.54 28.90
C SER A 311 -22.66 -18.40 28.27
N PHE A 312 -21.42 -17.91 28.27
CA PHE A 312 -20.32 -18.47 27.49
C PHE A 312 -19.04 -18.68 28.31
N ASP A 313 -18.32 -19.76 27.97
CA ASP A 313 -16.88 -19.84 28.15
C ASP A 313 -16.14 -19.29 26.91
N CYS A 314 -14.81 -19.20 26.97
CA CYS A 314 -14.01 -18.65 25.87
C CYS A 314 -14.25 -19.35 24.54
N SER A 315 -14.22 -20.68 24.51
CA SER A 315 -14.43 -21.46 23.29
C SER A 315 -15.90 -21.53 22.87
N GLY A 316 -16.83 -21.47 23.83
CA GLY A 316 -18.26 -21.48 23.63
C GLY A 316 -18.75 -20.20 22.97
N LEU A 317 -18.19 -19.05 23.36
CA LEU A 317 -18.46 -17.77 22.69
C LEU A 317 -18.04 -17.85 21.22
N ILE A 318 -16.80 -18.29 20.95
CA ILE A 318 -16.28 -18.43 19.58
C ILE A 318 -17.16 -19.38 18.75
N GLN A 319 -17.51 -20.55 19.31
CA GLN A 319 -18.38 -21.49 18.61
C GLN A 319 -19.72 -20.85 18.25
N TRP A 320 -20.32 -20.09 19.16
CA TRP A 320 -21.62 -19.47 18.94
C TRP A 320 -21.55 -18.39 17.86
N VAL A 321 -20.68 -17.40 18.01
CA VAL A 321 -20.65 -16.22 17.15
C VAL A 321 -20.21 -16.55 15.72
N TYR A 322 -19.24 -17.46 15.54
CA TYR A 322 -18.85 -17.94 14.21
C TYR A 322 -19.90 -18.88 13.63
N GLY A 323 -20.61 -19.65 14.47
CA GLY A 323 -21.74 -20.47 14.05
C GLY A 323 -22.87 -19.64 13.44
N GLN A 324 -23.19 -18.48 14.02
CA GLN A 324 -24.16 -17.54 13.44
C GLN A 324 -23.70 -16.96 12.10
N ALA A 325 -22.39 -16.91 11.86
CA ALA A 325 -21.80 -16.51 10.59
C ALA A 325 -21.59 -17.70 9.62
N GLY A 326 -22.07 -18.91 9.95
CA GLY A 326 -21.98 -20.09 9.10
C GLY A 326 -20.67 -20.87 9.21
N ILE A 327 -19.79 -20.53 10.16
CA ILE A 327 -18.49 -21.18 10.35
C ILE A 327 -18.53 -22.11 11.56
N ASN A 328 -18.19 -23.37 11.34
CA ASN A 328 -18.26 -24.39 12.36
C ASN A 328 -16.93 -24.55 13.12
N LEU A 329 -16.80 -23.88 14.28
CA LEU A 329 -15.64 -23.97 15.19
C LEU A 329 -16.06 -24.64 16.50
N VAL A 330 -16.28 -25.95 16.48
CA VAL A 330 -16.76 -26.71 17.65
C VAL A 330 -15.64 -27.15 18.59
N GLY A 331 -16.01 -27.39 19.85
CA GLY A 331 -15.13 -27.98 20.84
C GLY A 331 -14.29 -26.96 21.62
N THR A 332 -13.20 -27.43 22.23
CA THR A 332 -12.39 -26.60 23.14
C THR A 332 -11.52 -25.60 22.37
N ALA A 333 -10.92 -24.64 23.08
CA ALA A 333 -9.91 -23.74 22.51
C ALA A 333 -8.76 -24.52 21.82
N GLU A 334 -8.37 -25.67 22.37
CA GLU A 334 -7.35 -26.54 21.77
C GLU A 334 -7.82 -27.22 20.48
N THR A 335 -9.09 -27.63 20.43
CA THR A 335 -9.70 -28.18 19.20
C THR A 335 -9.76 -27.09 18.13
N GLN A 336 -10.27 -25.90 18.46
CA GLN A 336 -10.38 -24.76 17.55
C GLN A 336 -9.00 -24.26 17.07
N PHE A 337 -7.96 -24.39 17.90
CA PHE A 337 -6.57 -24.14 17.50
C PHE A 337 -6.14 -25.07 16.36
N LYS A 338 -6.47 -26.36 16.45
CA LYS A 338 -6.14 -27.35 15.41
C LYS A 338 -6.98 -27.18 14.13
N MET A 339 -8.14 -26.52 14.22
CA MET A 339 -9.04 -26.25 13.08
C MET A 339 -8.66 -25.02 12.26
N THR A 340 -7.73 -24.18 12.74
CA THR A 340 -7.38 -22.91 12.10
C THR A 340 -5.92 -22.88 11.64
N GLN A 341 -5.67 -22.24 10.49
CA GLN A 341 -4.33 -22.15 9.91
C GLN A 341 -3.49 -21.12 10.68
N ARG A 342 -2.29 -21.48 11.15
CA ARG A 342 -1.42 -20.53 11.87
C ARG A 342 -1.03 -19.34 10.98
N THR A 343 -1.03 -18.14 11.52
CA THR A 343 -0.63 -16.90 10.81
C THR A 343 0.17 -15.97 11.72
N ASN A 344 1.06 -15.18 11.13
CA ASN A 344 1.75 -14.06 11.78
C ASN A 344 1.23 -12.69 11.31
N ASP A 345 0.31 -12.70 10.34
CA ASP A 345 -0.39 -11.53 9.82
C ASP A 345 -1.90 -11.75 10.04
N PRO A 346 -2.38 -11.65 11.30
CA PRO A 346 -3.78 -11.82 11.61
C PRO A 346 -4.58 -10.63 11.10
N GLN A 347 -5.76 -10.92 10.58
CA GLN A 347 -6.74 -9.91 10.19
C GLN A 347 -7.89 -9.91 11.20
N PRO A 348 -8.63 -8.81 11.37
CA PRO A 348 -9.85 -8.83 12.17
C PRO A 348 -10.77 -9.98 11.75
N GLY A 349 -11.25 -10.75 12.74
CA GLY A 349 -12.01 -11.98 12.51
C GLY A 349 -11.17 -13.26 12.47
N ASP A 350 -9.85 -13.16 12.52
CA ASP A 350 -9.00 -14.31 12.88
C ASP A 350 -9.05 -14.54 14.40
N LEU A 351 -8.58 -15.70 14.85
CA LEU A 351 -8.57 -16.08 16.26
C LEU A 351 -7.19 -15.85 16.87
N ILE A 352 -7.17 -15.42 18.12
CA ILE A 352 -5.96 -15.38 18.95
C ILE A 352 -6.05 -16.43 20.05
N PHE A 353 -4.95 -17.13 20.30
CA PHE A 353 -4.88 -18.22 21.26
C PHE A 353 -3.83 -17.96 22.33
N PHE A 354 -4.11 -18.46 23.52
CA PHE A 354 -3.22 -18.38 24.67
C PHE A 354 -3.07 -19.74 25.35
N GLN A 355 -1.95 -19.90 26.04
CA GLN A 355 -1.55 -21.11 26.73
C GLN A 355 -1.26 -20.84 28.20
N GLY A 356 -1.46 -21.84 29.06
CA GLY A 356 -1.08 -21.76 30.47
C GLY A 356 -1.91 -20.78 31.31
N THR A 357 -3.06 -20.32 30.84
CA THR A 357 -3.93 -19.39 31.59
C THR A 357 -4.59 -20.06 32.80
N TYR A 358 -5.06 -21.31 32.63
CA TYR A 358 -5.61 -22.13 33.73
C TYR A 358 -5.21 -23.62 33.66
N LYS A 359 -4.74 -24.10 32.51
CA LYS A 359 -4.21 -25.45 32.32
C LYS A 359 -2.97 -25.41 31.41
N PRO A 360 -2.08 -26.42 31.48
CA PRO A 360 -1.00 -26.57 30.51
C PRO A 360 -1.49 -26.64 29.06
N GLY A 361 -0.70 -26.10 28.14
CA GLY A 361 -1.03 -26.01 26.72
C GLY A 361 -2.11 -24.95 26.42
N ILE A 362 -2.73 -25.03 25.23
CA ILE A 362 -3.78 -24.08 24.82
C ILE A 362 -4.93 -24.12 25.81
N SER A 363 -5.24 -22.97 26.39
CA SER A 363 -6.20 -22.82 27.46
C SER A 363 -7.12 -21.63 27.26
N HIS A 364 -6.85 -20.70 26.35
CA HIS A 364 -7.76 -19.57 26.10
C HIS A 364 -7.79 -19.15 24.64
N ILE A 365 -8.88 -18.54 24.22
CA ILE A 365 -9.13 -18.09 22.85
C ILE A 365 -9.94 -16.79 22.84
N GLY A 366 -9.70 -15.95 21.83
CA GLY A 366 -10.47 -14.75 21.55
C GLY A 366 -10.55 -14.46 20.05
N ILE A 367 -11.42 -13.52 19.69
CA ILE A 367 -11.56 -12.95 18.35
C ILE A 367 -10.54 -11.82 18.24
N TYR A 368 -9.60 -11.90 17.32
CA TYR A 368 -8.72 -10.78 17.03
C TYR A 368 -9.52 -9.67 16.34
N VAL A 369 -9.43 -8.44 16.87
CA VAL A 369 -10.19 -7.29 16.35
C VAL A 369 -9.27 -6.19 15.79
N GLY A 370 -8.01 -6.53 15.52
CA GLY A 370 -6.97 -5.56 15.15
C GLY A 370 -6.32 -4.88 16.36
N ASN A 371 -5.26 -4.10 16.11
CA ASN A 371 -4.64 -3.20 17.08
C ASN A 371 -4.20 -3.84 18.39
N ASN A 372 -3.67 -5.07 18.33
CA ASN A 372 -3.31 -5.83 19.52
C ASN A 372 -4.47 -5.88 20.53
N ARG A 373 -5.70 -6.06 20.05
CA ARG A 373 -6.88 -6.26 20.88
C ARG A 373 -7.61 -7.53 20.48
N MET A 374 -8.37 -8.05 21.43
CA MET A 374 -9.32 -9.12 21.19
C MET A 374 -10.68 -8.82 21.79
N PHE A 375 -11.73 -9.46 21.28
CA PHE A 375 -12.99 -9.67 21.99
C PHE A 375 -13.04 -11.12 22.44
N HIS A 376 -13.33 -11.37 23.72
CA HIS A 376 -13.34 -12.73 24.26
C HIS A 376 -14.35 -12.86 25.40
N ALA A 377 -14.71 -14.09 25.74
CA ALA A 377 -15.31 -14.35 27.04
C ALA A 377 -14.22 -14.33 28.11
N GLY A 378 -13.90 -13.12 28.56
CA GLY A 378 -13.30 -12.88 29.87
C GLY A 378 -14.38 -12.88 30.94
N ASP A 379 -14.05 -12.36 32.11
CA ASP A 379 -15.05 -12.11 33.14
C ASP A 379 -15.00 -10.63 33.58
N PRO A 380 -15.87 -9.77 33.02
CA PRO A 380 -16.97 -10.08 32.10
C PRO A 380 -16.51 -10.31 30.64
N ILE A 381 -17.42 -10.81 29.79
CA ILE A 381 -17.23 -10.91 28.34
C ILE A 381 -16.98 -9.51 27.75
N GLY A 382 -15.95 -9.35 26.92
CA GLY A 382 -15.65 -8.07 26.33
C GLY A 382 -14.29 -7.97 25.67
N TYR A 383 -13.82 -6.73 25.52
CA TYR A 383 -12.54 -6.42 24.91
C TYR A 383 -11.38 -6.55 25.90
N ALA A 384 -10.24 -7.02 25.40
CA ALA A 384 -8.97 -7.00 26.13
C ALA A 384 -7.85 -6.40 25.27
N ASP A 385 -6.98 -5.63 25.90
CA ASP A 385 -5.71 -5.16 25.34
C ASP A 385 -4.65 -6.24 25.48
N LEU A 386 -4.07 -6.67 24.36
CA LEU A 386 -3.07 -7.73 24.30
C LEU A 386 -1.68 -7.24 24.71
N ASN A 387 -1.44 -5.94 24.83
CA ASN A 387 -0.14 -5.39 25.25
C ASN A 387 0.14 -5.56 26.74
N THR A 388 -0.80 -6.08 27.53
CA THR A 388 -0.57 -6.30 28.96
C THR A 388 0.44 -7.45 29.19
N PRO A 389 1.26 -7.39 30.26
CA PRO A 389 2.23 -8.44 30.55
C PRO A 389 1.61 -9.84 30.64
N TYR A 390 0.40 -9.95 31.17
CA TYR A 390 -0.34 -11.21 31.29
C TYR A 390 -0.60 -11.83 29.90
N TRP A 391 -1.20 -11.07 28.97
CA TRP A 391 -1.51 -11.61 27.65
C TRP A 391 -0.27 -11.89 26.81
N GLN A 392 0.77 -11.07 26.94
CA GLN A 392 2.07 -11.31 26.29
C GLN A 392 2.73 -12.60 26.79
N GLN A 393 2.70 -12.84 28.11
CA GLN A 393 3.27 -14.06 28.71
C GLN A 393 2.53 -15.34 28.27
N HIS A 394 1.21 -15.24 28.09
CA HIS A 394 0.37 -16.39 27.73
C HIS A 394 0.17 -16.56 26.23
N PHE A 395 0.67 -15.66 25.38
CA PHE A 395 0.44 -15.71 23.93
C PHE A 395 0.93 -17.03 23.31
N ALA A 396 0.06 -17.69 22.54
CA ALA A 396 0.39 -18.95 21.86
C ALA A 396 0.40 -18.83 20.32
N GLY A 397 -0.26 -17.80 19.76
CA GLY A 397 -0.28 -17.55 18.32
C GLY A 397 -1.66 -17.19 17.78
N TYR A 398 -1.70 -16.77 16.51
CA TYR A 398 -2.94 -16.51 15.78
C TYR A 398 -3.34 -17.69 14.89
N GLY A 399 -4.64 -17.83 14.65
CA GLY A 399 -5.22 -18.79 13.72
C GLY A 399 -6.17 -18.11 12.74
N LYS A 400 -5.82 -18.19 11.46
CA LYS A 400 -6.62 -17.72 10.34
C LYS A 400 -7.89 -18.57 10.20
N VAL A 401 -9.02 -17.90 10.12
CA VAL A 401 -10.33 -18.53 9.87
C VAL A 401 -10.55 -18.54 8.36
N ALA A 402 -11.02 -19.67 7.82
CA ALA A 402 -11.36 -19.77 6.41
C ALA A 402 -12.59 -18.91 6.12
N ARG A 403 -12.49 -18.04 5.11
CA ARG A 403 -13.52 -17.09 4.69
C ARG A 403 -14.34 -17.63 3.54
#